data_AF-A0A1X1N3L8-F1
#
_entry.id   AF-A0A1X1N3L8-F1
#
_cell.length_a   1.000
_cell.length_b   1.000
_cell.length_c   1.000
_cell.angle_alpha   90.00
_cell.angle_beta   90.00
_cell.angle_gamma   90.00
#
_symmetry.space_group_name_H-M   'P 1'
#
loop_
_entity.id
_entity.type
_entity.pdbx_description
1 polymer ?
#
loop_
_entity_poly.entity_id
_entity_poly.type
_entity_poly.pdbx_seq_one_letter_code
_entity_poly.pdbx_strand_id
1 'polypeptide(L)'
;MAALREWSKPGRRADLLAAAWQAGETNVSALAEAARISRPTVYADLRSRGIDPDHRPKGNTVIINLAPLDIEGFTGVGERLDAEFDAALRRWAAEHPTATHEEGKIEGMRLAALMDTTYRYANVRDLLAHEQVARAERDRLLHQVELRWEALSTATAWLAAHHAYVLAVDEARIAIDMWRERAEAALKRPFFCSSPRDEAAYHQIQEAGHPALEPAMADLDQTPARTAEHLRADLDQAHERRMGLAAQTLRVAQPAQ
;
A
#
# COMPACT_ATOMS: atom_id res chain seq x y z
N MET A 1 -23.92 -29.83 21.21
CA MET A 1 -23.75 -29.13 22.51
C MET A 1 -22.50 -28.25 22.59
N ALA A 2 -21.32 -28.66 22.10
CA ALA A 2 -20.12 -27.82 22.15
C ALA A 2 -20.22 -26.55 21.27
N ALA A 3 -20.69 -26.67 20.03
CA ALA A 3 -20.86 -25.54 19.12
C ALA A 3 -21.84 -24.47 19.64
N LEU A 4 -22.91 -24.87 20.33
CA LEU A 4 -23.87 -23.94 20.95
C LEU A 4 -23.26 -23.20 22.14
N ARG A 5 -22.42 -23.87 22.94
CA ARG A 5 -21.68 -23.24 24.05
C ARG A 5 -20.60 -22.29 23.56
N GLU A 6 -19.99 -22.60 22.43
CA GLU A 6 -19.02 -21.72 21.77
C GLU A 6 -19.70 -20.48 21.16
N TRP A 7 -20.88 -20.66 20.56
CA TRP A 7 -21.69 -19.57 20.03
C TRP A 7 -22.17 -18.60 21.10
N SER A 8 -22.47 -19.09 22.31
CA SER A 8 -22.96 -18.25 23.42
C SER A 8 -21.88 -17.46 24.14
N LYS A 9 -20.60 -17.54 23.75
CA LYS A 9 -19.52 -16.79 24.41
C LYS A 9 -19.69 -15.27 24.15
N PRO A 10 -19.72 -14.44 25.21
CA PRO A 10 -19.71 -12.99 25.06
C PRO A 10 -18.53 -12.53 24.20
N GLY A 11 -18.77 -11.63 23.25
CA GLY A 11 -17.73 -11.10 22.36
C GLY A 11 -17.35 -11.99 21.16
N ARG A 12 -17.86 -13.23 21.07
CA ARG A 12 -17.54 -14.16 19.97
C ARG A 12 -17.90 -13.62 18.60
N ARG A 13 -19.01 -12.88 18.49
CA ARG A 13 -19.41 -12.21 17.25
C ARG A 13 -18.36 -11.19 16.80
N ALA A 14 -17.87 -10.36 17.72
CA ALA A 14 -16.82 -9.39 17.44
C ALA A 14 -15.49 -10.08 17.06
N ASP A 15 -15.15 -11.21 17.66
CA ASP A 15 -13.98 -12.01 17.27
C ASP A 15 -14.10 -12.53 15.84
N LEU A 16 -15.28 -13.03 15.45
CA LEU A 16 -15.51 -13.56 14.10
C LEU A 16 -15.51 -12.46 13.04
N LEU A 17 -16.07 -11.28 13.35
CA LEU A 17 -16.01 -10.12 12.47
C LEU A 17 -14.57 -9.61 12.31
N ALA A 18 -13.80 -9.54 13.40
CA ALA A 18 -12.40 -9.15 13.34
C ALA A 18 -11.55 -10.18 12.55
N ALA A 19 -11.80 -11.48 12.72
CA ALA A 19 -11.12 -12.51 11.96
C ALA A 19 -11.45 -12.44 10.46
N ALA A 20 -12.71 -12.20 10.10
CA ALA A 20 -13.11 -12.00 8.70
C ALA A 20 -12.47 -10.75 8.09
N TRP A 21 -12.38 -9.66 8.86
CA TRP A 21 -11.69 -8.43 8.47
C TRP A 21 -10.19 -8.67 8.23
N GLN A 22 -9.51 -9.36 9.14
CA GLN A 22 -8.09 -9.72 9.02
C GLN A 22 -7.82 -10.72 7.90
N ALA A 23 -8.81 -11.56 7.55
CA ALA A 23 -8.77 -12.45 6.40
C ALA A 23 -9.00 -11.73 5.05
N GLY A 24 -9.27 -10.42 5.06
CA GLY A 24 -9.35 -9.57 3.88
C GLY A 24 -10.75 -9.09 3.51
N GLU A 25 -11.81 -9.57 4.16
CA GLU A 25 -13.17 -9.07 3.93
C GLU A 25 -13.38 -7.75 4.71
N THR A 26 -13.06 -6.63 4.04
CA THR A 26 -13.15 -5.28 4.61
C THR A 26 -14.44 -4.54 4.24
N ASN A 27 -15.37 -5.19 3.53
CA ASN A 27 -16.65 -4.60 3.18
C ASN A 27 -17.65 -4.76 4.33
N VAL A 28 -17.89 -3.67 5.06
CA VAL A 28 -18.87 -3.63 6.16
C VAL A 28 -20.27 -4.08 5.74
N SER A 29 -20.69 -3.82 4.49
CA SER A 29 -22.00 -4.27 4.01
C SER A 29 -22.04 -5.80 3.82
N ALA A 30 -20.96 -6.39 3.28
CA ALA A 30 -20.86 -7.84 3.11
C ALA A 30 -20.80 -8.55 4.46
N LEU A 31 -20.04 -8.01 5.41
CA LEU A 31 -19.99 -8.50 6.79
C LEU A 31 -21.36 -8.42 7.49
N ALA A 32 -22.07 -7.30 7.30
CA ALA A 32 -23.41 -7.11 7.86
C ALA A 32 -24.41 -8.13 7.29
N GLU A 33 -24.35 -8.39 5.99
CA GLU A 33 -25.20 -9.37 5.31
C GLU A 33 -24.90 -10.81 5.78
N ALA A 34 -23.62 -11.20 5.78
CA ALA A 34 -23.17 -12.53 6.19
C ALA A 34 -23.52 -12.83 7.66
N ALA A 35 -23.35 -11.85 8.55
CA ALA A 35 -23.66 -11.98 9.96
C ALA A 35 -25.13 -11.68 10.31
N ARG A 36 -25.95 -11.24 9.34
CA ARG A 36 -27.36 -10.82 9.52
C ARG A 36 -27.56 -9.79 10.64
N ILE A 37 -26.67 -8.80 10.69
CA ILE A 37 -26.71 -7.71 11.67
C ILE A 37 -26.68 -6.35 10.98
N SER A 38 -26.97 -5.29 11.72
CA SER A 38 -26.90 -3.94 11.18
C SER A 38 -25.45 -3.50 10.96
N ARG A 39 -25.21 -2.66 9.94
CA ARG A 39 -23.89 -2.04 9.71
C ARG A 39 -23.35 -1.31 10.96
N PRO A 40 -24.15 -0.52 11.71
CA PRO A 40 -23.69 0.07 12.97
C PRO A 40 -23.15 -0.96 13.99
N THR A 41 -23.76 -2.15 14.06
CA THR A 41 -23.29 -3.22 14.94
C THR A 41 -21.92 -3.76 14.49
N VAL A 42 -21.70 -3.90 13.19
CA VAL A 42 -20.39 -4.27 12.64
C VAL A 42 -19.32 -3.23 13.02
N TYR A 43 -19.62 -1.94 12.87
CA TYR A 43 -18.70 -0.87 13.28
C TYR A 43 -18.36 -0.94 14.77
N ALA A 44 -19.35 -1.10 15.64
CA ALA A 44 -19.14 -1.17 17.08
C ALA A 44 -18.29 -2.39 17.47
N ASP A 45 -18.58 -3.55 16.89
CA ASP A 45 -17.86 -4.78 17.16
C ASP A 45 -16.40 -4.73 16.67
N LEU A 46 -16.14 -4.20 15.47
CA LEU A 46 -14.78 -4.03 14.96
C LEU A 46 -13.96 -3.05 15.82
N ARG A 47 -14.55 -1.90 16.19
CA ARG A 47 -13.89 -0.92 17.07
C ARG A 47 -13.60 -1.49 18.46
N SER A 48 -14.47 -2.35 18.99
CA SER A 48 -14.22 -3.06 20.26
C SER A 48 -13.00 -3.99 20.22
N ARG A 49 -12.52 -4.34 19.02
CA ARG A 49 -11.31 -5.12 18.76
C ARG A 49 -10.13 -4.29 18.27
N GLY A 50 -10.22 -2.97 18.39
CA GLY A 50 -9.17 -2.05 17.96
C GLY A 50 -9.05 -1.88 16.44
N ILE A 51 -10.04 -2.36 15.67
CA ILE A 51 -10.09 -2.18 14.22
C ILE A 51 -10.95 -0.95 13.94
N ASP A 52 -10.38 0.07 13.31
CA ASP A 52 -11.15 1.22 12.82
C ASP A 52 -11.61 0.96 11.38
N PRO A 53 -12.90 0.66 11.15
CA PRO A 53 -13.40 0.32 9.81
C PRO A 53 -13.48 1.53 8.89
N ASP A 54 -13.40 2.74 9.45
CA ASP A 54 -13.33 3.99 8.69
C ASP A 54 -11.90 4.24 8.17
N HIS A 55 -10.89 3.65 8.81
CA HIS A 55 -9.52 3.49 8.30
C HIS A 55 -9.38 2.17 7.53
N ARG A 56 -10.27 1.93 6.56
CA ARG A 56 -10.17 0.77 5.68
C ARG A 56 -8.85 0.84 4.88
N PRO A 57 -7.97 -0.17 4.95
CA PRO A 57 -7.00 -0.41 3.88
C PRO A 57 -7.84 -0.84 2.67
N LYS A 58 -7.95 0.01 1.65
CA LYS A 58 -8.65 -0.38 0.42
C LYS A 58 -7.80 -1.45 -0.28
N GLY A 59 -8.23 -2.70 -0.16
CA GLY A 59 -7.70 -3.81 -0.95
C GLY A 59 -6.55 -4.56 -0.27
N ASN A 60 -6.41 -5.82 -0.65
CA ASN A 60 -5.30 -6.73 -0.35
C ASN A 60 -3.97 -6.23 -0.99
N THR A 61 -3.65 -4.95 -0.82
CA THR A 61 -2.32 -4.46 -1.17
C THR A 61 -1.45 -4.96 -0.04
N VAL A 62 -0.69 -6.02 -0.30
CA VAL A 62 0.53 -6.31 0.45
C VAL A 62 1.28 -5.00 0.47
N ILE A 63 1.15 -4.20 1.55
CA ILE A 63 2.09 -3.13 1.82
C ILE A 63 3.39 -3.90 1.86
N ILE A 64 4.22 -3.71 0.85
CA ILE A 64 5.55 -4.31 0.83
C ILE A 64 6.20 -3.84 2.11
N ASN A 65 6.22 -4.73 3.09
CA ASN A 65 6.79 -4.44 4.40
C ASN A 65 8.24 -4.14 4.11
N LEU A 66 8.73 -2.94 4.43
CA LEU A 66 10.13 -2.53 4.24
C LEU A 66 11.02 -3.11 5.36
N ALA A 67 10.77 -4.36 5.76
CA ALA A 67 11.64 -5.09 6.66
C ALA A 67 13.09 -5.04 6.11
N PRO A 68 14.09 -4.76 6.97
CA PRO A 68 15.48 -4.69 6.55
C PRO A 68 15.86 -5.91 5.70
N LEU A 69 16.45 -5.65 4.55
CA LEU A 69 17.01 -6.68 3.69
C LEU A 69 18.43 -6.98 4.16
N ASP A 70 18.73 -8.24 4.42
CA ASP A 70 20.07 -8.72 4.70
C ASP A 70 20.21 -10.16 4.18
N ILE A 71 20.91 -10.30 3.05
CA ILE A 71 21.16 -11.61 2.43
C ILE A 71 22.66 -11.83 2.42
N GLU A 72 23.14 -12.70 3.32
CA GLU A 72 24.56 -12.97 3.50
C GLU A 72 25.42 -11.71 3.76
N GLY A 73 24.85 -10.66 4.36
CA GLY A 73 25.51 -9.38 4.60
C GLY A 73 25.29 -8.33 3.51
N PHE A 74 24.55 -8.66 2.44
CA PHE A 74 24.14 -7.68 1.42
C PHE A 74 22.83 -7.02 1.82
N THR A 75 22.86 -5.70 1.95
CA THR A 75 21.69 -4.91 2.39
C THR A 75 20.90 -4.29 1.24
N GLY A 76 21.46 -4.34 0.02
CA GLY A 76 20.91 -3.69 -1.16
C GLY A 76 21.06 -2.16 -1.15
N VAL A 77 21.88 -1.60 -0.26
CA VAL A 77 22.21 -0.17 -0.24
C VAL A 77 23.38 0.10 -1.17
N GLY A 78 23.14 0.86 -2.25
CA GLY A 78 24.11 1.10 -3.33
C GLY A 78 25.49 1.61 -2.86
N GLU A 79 25.51 2.51 -1.88
CA GLU A 79 26.74 3.10 -1.34
C GLU A 79 27.62 2.10 -0.57
N ARG A 80 27.06 0.94 -0.19
CA ARG A 80 27.73 -0.06 0.65
C ARG A 80 28.18 -1.30 -0.12
N LEU A 81 27.82 -1.43 -1.40
CA LEU A 81 27.98 -2.67 -2.17
C LEU A 81 29.42 -3.16 -2.21
N ASP A 82 30.39 -2.29 -2.54
CA ASP A 82 31.80 -2.66 -2.62
C ASP A 82 32.34 -3.17 -1.27
N ALA A 83 31.99 -2.47 -0.17
CA ALA A 83 32.42 -2.85 1.17
C ALA A 83 31.77 -4.14 1.65
N GLU A 84 30.50 -4.37 1.32
CA GLU A 84 29.75 -5.60 1.62
C GLU A 84 30.32 -6.79 0.84
N PHE A 85 30.67 -6.59 -0.43
CA PHE A 85 31.29 -7.60 -1.29
C PHE A 85 32.68 -7.99 -0.79
N ASP A 86 33.53 -7.01 -0.47
CA ASP A 86 34.85 -7.26 0.12
C ASP A 86 34.74 -7.99 1.46
N ALA A 87 33.75 -7.64 2.28
CA ALA A 87 33.50 -8.32 3.54
C ALA A 87 33.04 -9.77 3.32
N ALA A 88 32.18 -10.03 2.33
CA ALA A 88 31.74 -11.38 1.97
C ALA A 88 32.90 -12.26 1.47
N LEU A 89 33.74 -11.74 0.58
CA LEU A 89 34.94 -12.43 0.10
C LEU A 89 35.91 -12.76 1.25
N ARG A 90 36.13 -11.81 2.17
CA ARG A 90 36.99 -12.05 3.35
C ARG A 90 36.42 -13.12 4.28
N ARG A 91 35.10 -13.12 4.52
CA ARG A 91 34.44 -14.17 5.32
C ARG A 91 34.63 -15.53 4.67
N TRP A 92 34.31 -15.64 3.38
CA TRP A 92 34.44 -16.89 2.65
C TRP A 92 35.88 -17.43 2.64
N ALA A 93 36.86 -16.56 2.38
CA ALA A 93 38.28 -16.95 2.35
C ALA A 93 38.78 -17.42 3.73
N ALA A 94 38.28 -16.83 4.82
CA ALA A 94 38.61 -17.27 6.18
C ALA A 94 37.99 -18.63 6.52
N GLU A 95 36.78 -18.92 6.02
CA GLU A 95 36.09 -20.20 6.18
C GLU A 95 36.68 -21.30 5.28
N HIS A 96 37.33 -20.92 4.17
CA HIS A 96 37.89 -21.84 3.17
C HIS A 96 39.39 -21.61 2.92
N PRO A 97 40.26 -21.77 3.94
CA PRO A 97 41.68 -21.43 3.83
C PRO A 97 42.46 -22.30 2.83
N THR A 98 41.93 -23.46 2.46
CA THR A 98 42.54 -24.39 1.50
C THR A 98 41.89 -24.35 0.13
N ALA A 99 40.93 -23.44 -0.11
CA ALA A 99 40.26 -23.35 -1.40
C ALA A 99 41.25 -23.00 -2.52
N THR A 100 41.00 -23.60 -3.67
CA THR A 100 41.71 -23.32 -4.91
C THR A 100 41.30 -21.98 -5.50
N HIS A 101 42.13 -21.47 -6.40
CA HIS A 101 41.82 -20.23 -7.13
C HIS A 101 40.49 -20.33 -7.93
N GLU A 102 40.20 -21.50 -8.52
CA GLU A 102 38.97 -21.71 -9.26
C GLU A 102 37.73 -21.73 -8.36
N GLU A 103 37.81 -22.34 -7.18
CA GLU A 103 36.73 -22.26 -6.18
C GLU A 103 36.46 -20.82 -5.75
N GLY A 104 37.52 -20.05 -5.50
CA GLY A 104 37.39 -18.62 -5.15
C GLY A 104 36.78 -17.78 -6.28
N LYS A 105 37.12 -18.09 -7.54
CA LYS A 105 36.52 -17.43 -8.71
C LYS A 105 35.04 -17.77 -8.85
N ILE A 106 34.66 -19.04 -8.67
CA ILE A 106 33.26 -19.48 -8.71
C ILE A 106 32.45 -18.75 -7.63
N GLU A 107 32.98 -18.69 -6.42
CA GLU A 107 32.30 -18.01 -5.32
C GLU A 107 32.21 -16.50 -5.53
N GLY A 108 33.28 -15.86 -5.98
CA GLY A 108 33.25 -14.43 -6.29
C GLY A 108 32.18 -14.07 -7.32
N MET A 109 31.96 -14.93 -8.32
CA MET A 109 30.87 -14.76 -9.29
C MET A 109 29.49 -14.97 -8.66
N ARG A 110 29.33 -15.92 -7.73
CA ARG A 110 28.07 -16.13 -6.99
C ARG A 110 27.74 -14.91 -6.12
N LEU A 111 28.70 -14.45 -5.33
CA LEU A 111 28.54 -13.27 -4.46
C LEU A 111 28.25 -12.00 -5.26
N ALA A 112 28.86 -11.83 -6.44
CA ALA A 112 28.59 -10.68 -7.29
C ALA A 112 27.15 -10.69 -7.83
N ALA A 113 26.66 -11.86 -8.24
CA ALA A 113 25.27 -12.03 -8.66
C ALA A 113 24.28 -11.81 -7.50
N LEU A 114 24.63 -12.30 -6.29
CA LEU A 114 23.84 -12.10 -5.09
C LEU A 114 23.76 -10.62 -4.70
N MET A 115 24.89 -9.92 -4.70
CA MET A 115 24.98 -8.48 -4.45
C MET A 115 24.12 -7.67 -5.43
N ASP A 116 24.32 -7.88 -6.74
CA ASP A 116 23.58 -7.14 -7.77
C ASP A 116 22.07 -7.43 -7.71
N THR A 117 21.68 -8.69 -7.53
CA THR A 117 20.26 -9.07 -7.44
C THR A 117 19.62 -8.50 -6.19
N THR A 118 20.31 -8.53 -5.05
CA THR A 118 19.84 -7.94 -3.78
C THR A 118 19.66 -6.43 -3.92
N TYR A 119 20.60 -5.74 -4.56
CA TYR A 119 20.50 -4.30 -4.86
C TYR A 119 19.31 -3.97 -5.76
N ARG A 120 19.16 -4.69 -6.88
CA ARG A 120 18.03 -4.48 -7.80
C ARG A 120 16.69 -4.79 -7.13
N TYR A 121 16.64 -5.87 -6.35
CA TYR A 121 15.46 -6.24 -5.57
C TYR A 121 15.09 -5.15 -4.57
N ALA A 122 16.04 -4.66 -3.77
CA ALA A 122 15.82 -3.59 -2.79
C ALA A 122 15.28 -2.31 -3.47
N ASN A 123 15.89 -1.92 -4.59
CA ASN A 123 15.50 -0.72 -5.33
C ASN A 123 14.06 -0.81 -5.87
N VAL A 124 13.70 -1.93 -6.50
CA VAL A 124 12.34 -2.12 -7.04
C VAL A 124 11.32 -2.26 -5.90
N ARG A 125 11.68 -3.00 -4.84
CA ARG A 125 10.84 -3.16 -3.65
C ARG A 125 10.50 -1.82 -3.00
N ASP A 126 11.47 -0.92 -2.88
CA ASP A 126 11.27 0.43 -2.34
C ASP A 126 10.33 1.28 -3.20
N LEU A 127 10.52 1.27 -4.52
CA LEU A 127 9.66 2.00 -5.46
C LEU A 127 8.21 1.50 -5.40
N LEU A 128 8.02 0.19 -5.36
CA LEU A 128 6.70 -0.43 -5.25
C LEU A 128 6.02 -0.07 -3.91
N ALA A 129 6.75 -0.08 -2.79
CA ALA A 129 6.19 0.29 -1.51
C ALA A 129 5.71 1.76 -1.49
N HIS A 130 6.51 2.67 -2.05
CA HIS A 130 6.13 4.08 -2.18
C HIS A 130 4.91 4.28 -3.09
N GLU A 131 4.84 3.55 -4.21
CA GLU A 131 3.69 3.58 -5.11
C GLU A 131 2.41 3.12 -4.39
N GLN A 132 2.47 1.99 -3.69
CA GLN A 132 1.32 1.44 -2.96
C GLN A 132 0.79 2.40 -1.89
N VAL A 133 1.69 3.03 -1.12
CA VAL A 133 1.32 4.03 -0.13
C VAL A 133 0.65 5.23 -0.80
N ALA A 134 1.23 5.74 -1.89
CA ALA A 134 0.65 6.87 -2.62
C ALA A 134 -0.72 6.52 -3.24
N ARG A 135 -0.89 5.29 -3.75
CA ARG A 135 -2.16 4.79 -4.30
C ARG A 135 -3.25 4.73 -3.22
N ALA A 136 -2.92 4.16 -2.07
CA ALA A 136 -3.84 4.07 -0.94
C ALA A 136 -4.26 5.47 -0.43
N GLU A 137 -3.30 6.39 -0.35
CA GLU A 137 -3.53 7.77 0.08
C GLU A 137 -4.41 8.55 -0.90
N ARG A 138 -4.14 8.42 -2.21
CA ARG A 138 -5.00 8.95 -3.28
C ARG A 138 -6.43 8.47 -3.11
N ASP A 139 -6.64 7.16 -2.94
CA ASP A 139 -7.99 6.60 -2.83
C ASP A 139 -8.69 6.98 -1.52
N ARG A 140 -7.93 7.22 -0.45
CA ARG A 140 -8.42 7.73 0.84
C ARG A 140 -8.90 9.17 0.69
N LEU A 141 -8.08 10.04 0.09
CA LEU A 141 -8.39 11.47 -0.07
C LEU A 141 -9.53 11.70 -1.07
N LEU A 142 -9.59 10.95 -2.17
CA LEU A 142 -10.75 10.97 -3.07
C LEU A 142 -12.05 10.58 -2.34
N HIS A 143 -11.99 9.59 -1.44
CA HIS A 143 -13.16 9.24 -0.63
C HIS A 143 -13.50 10.35 0.39
N GLN A 144 -12.49 10.99 0.97
CA GLN A 144 -12.69 12.07 1.91
C GLN A 144 -13.42 13.27 1.28
N VAL A 145 -13.16 13.59 0.01
CA VAL A 145 -13.91 14.60 -0.76
C VAL A 145 -15.41 14.30 -0.73
N GLU A 146 -15.80 13.05 -1.00
CA GLU A 146 -17.21 12.62 -1.00
C GLU A 146 -17.85 12.76 0.39
N LEU A 147 -17.15 12.29 1.43
CA LEU A 147 -17.64 12.40 2.81
C LEU A 147 -17.83 13.86 3.24
N ARG A 148 -16.89 14.75 2.88
CA ARG A 148 -17.00 16.18 3.19
C ARG A 148 -18.13 16.84 2.43
N TRP A 149 -18.36 16.43 1.19
CA TRP A 149 -19.50 16.90 0.41
C TRP A 149 -20.84 16.48 1.02
N GLU A 150 -21.00 15.21 1.38
CA GLU A 150 -22.23 14.71 2.00
C GLU A 150 -22.52 15.40 3.34
N ALA A 151 -21.48 15.63 4.15
CA ALA A 151 -21.59 16.30 5.44
C ALA A 151 -22.17 17.73 5.35
N LEU A 152 -22.02 18.43 4.20
CA LEU A 152 -22.60 19.76 4.00
C LEU A 152 -24.11 19.80 4.16
N SER A 153 -24.80 18.71 3.82
CA SER A 153 -26.27 18.63 3.89
C SER A 153 -26.84 18.74 5.30
N THR A 154 -26.02 18.47 6.32
CA THR A 154 -26.44 18.46 7.74
C THR A 154 -25.60 19.40 8.61
N ALA A 155 -24.67 20.15 8.02
CA ALA A 155 -23.73 20.99 8.75
C ALA A 155 -24.41 22.24 9.33
N THR A 156 -24.34 22.39 10.65
CA THR A 156 -24.76 23.62 11.35
C THR A 156 -23.83 24.80 11.05
N ALA A 157 -22.52 24.54 10.98
CA ALA A 157 -21.49 25.51 10.58
C ALA A 157 -21.13 25.34 9.09
N TRP A 158 -22.10 25.64 8.21
CA TRP A 158 -22.00 25.34 6.78
C TRP A 158 -20.73 25.92 6.10
N LEU A 159 -20.33 27.16 6.41
CA LEU A 159 -19.14 27.78 5.82
C LEU A 159 -17.84 27.04 6.19
N ALA A 160 -17.71 26.58 7.44
CA ALA A 160 -16.54 25.83 7.87
C ALA A 160 -16.49 24.44 7.23
N ALA A 161 -17.65 23.77 7.14
CA ALA A 161 -17.78 22.49 6.43
C ALA A 161 -17.46 22.62 4.94
N HIS A 162 -17.87 23.73 4.31
CA HIS A 162 -17.57 24.02 2.91
C HIS A 162 -16.08 24.26 2.69
N HIS A 163 -15.43 25.02 3.57
CA HIS A 163 -13.99 25.20 3.52
C HIS A 163 -13.25 23.87 3.65
N ALA A 164 -13.65 22.99 4.59
CA ALA A 164 -13.08 21.66 4.74
C ALA A 164 -13.26 20.77 3.49
N TYR A 165 -14.38 20.90 2.78
CA TYR A 165 -14.57 20.26 1.47
C TYR A 165 -13.59 20.79 0.42
N VAL A 166 -13.42 22.11 0.32
CA VAL A 166 -12.48 22.73 -0.65
C VAL A 166 -11.04 22.27 -0.38
N LEU A 167 -10.62 22.23 0.89
CA LEU A 167 -9.30 21.70 1.27
C LEU A 167 -9.15 20.23 0.88
N ALA A 168 -10.17 19.40 1.13
CA ALA A 168 -10.12 17.98 0.75
C ALA A 168 -9.96 17.77 -0.77
N VAL A 169 -10.55 18.65 -1.59
CA VAL A 169 -10.37 18.61 -3.06
C VAL A 169 -8.93 18.94 -3.44
N ASP A 170 -8.32 19.94 -2.80
CA ASP A 170 -6.92 20.31 -3.05
C ASP A 170 -5.94 19.20 -2.61
N GLU A 171 -6.17 18.60 -1.45
CA GLU A 171 -5.40 17.45 -0.97
C GLU A 171 -5.53 16.24 -1.90
N ALA A 172 -6.74 15.91 -2.37
CA ALA A 172 -6.97 14.82 -3.31
C ALA A 172 -6.25 15.05 -4.65
N ARG A 173 -6.23 16.30 -5.13
CA ARG A 173 -5.45 16.71 -6.30
C ARG A 173 -3.96 16.40 -6.10
N ILE A 174 -3.37 16.89 -5.03
CA ILE A 174 -1.95 16.64 -4.72
C ILE A 174 -1.65 15.14 -4.66
N ALA A 175 -2.52 14.35 -4.02
CA ALA A 175 -2.35 12.92 -3.91
C ALA A 175 -2.43 12.17 -5.24
N ILE A 176 -3.28 12.60 -6.17
CA ILE A 176 -3.31 12.04 -7.55
C ILE A 176 -1.97 12.27 -8.24
N ASP A 177 -1.38 13.47 -8.12
CA ASP A 177 -0.12 13.80 -8.79
C ASP A 177 1.06 13.05 -8.16
N MET A 178 1.10 12.97 -6.82
CA MET A 178 2.08 12.18 -6.10
C MET A 178 2.00 10.70 -6.48
N TRP A 179 0.79 10.13 -6.52
CA TRP A 179 0.61 8.76 -6.96
C TRP A 179 1.10 8.55 -8.39
N ARG A 180 0.76 9.44 -9.33
CA ARG A 180 1.23 9.37 -10.72
C ARG A 180 2.75 9.31 -10.79
N GLU A 181 3.44 10.21 -10.09
CA GLU A 181 4.90 10.27 -10.08
C GLU A 181 5.52 8.95 -9.57
N ARG A 182 5.00 8.42 -8.45
CA ARG A 182 5.50 7.16 -7.88
C ARG A 182 5.19 5.95 -8.75
N ALA A 183 4.01 5.90 -9.35
CA ALA A 183 3.64 4.84 -10.29
C ALA A 183 4.51 4.86 -11.55
N GLU A 184 4.78 6.03 -12.12
CA GLU A 184 5.71 6.16 -13.24
C GLU A 184 7.14 5.75 -12.88
N ALA A 185 7.61 6.12 -11.68
CA ALA A 185 8.93 5.71 -11.20
C ALA A 185 9.04 4.20 -11.03
N ALA A 186 8.02 3.55 -10.46
CA ALA A 186 7.96 2.10 -10.31
C ALA A 186 7.94 1.37 -11.67
N LEU A 187 7.14 1.83 -12.62
CA LEU A 187 7.07 1.23 -13.98
C LEU A 187 8.37 1.34 -14.76
N LYS A 188 9.11 2.44 -14.60
CA LYS A 188 10.40 2.64 -15.29
C LYS A 188 11.48 1.68 -14.82
N ARG A 189 11.28 0.99 -13.69
CA ARG A 189 12.27 0.09 -13.10
C ARG A 189 11.81 -1.37 -13.13
N PRO A 190 11.97 -2.08 -14.26
CA PRO A 190 11.63 -3.49 -14.32
C PRO A 190 12.60 -4.32 -13.44
N PHE A 191 12.07 -5.36 -12.82
CA PHE A 191 12.85 -6.44 -12.21
C PHE A 191 12.87 -7.63 -13.16
N PHE A 192 14.06 -8.14 -13.46
CA PHE A 192 14.24 -9.37 -14.23
C PHE A 192 15.51 -10.08 -13.77
N CYS A 193 15.49 -11.41 -13.81
CA CYS A 193 16.67 -12.24 -13.65
C CYS A 193 17.20 -12.57 -15.05
N SER A 194 18.45 -12.18 -15.34
CA SER A 194 19.05 -12.32 -16.67
C SER A 194 19.88 -13.60 -16.81
N SER A 195 20.17 -14.26 -15.69
CA SER A 195 21.02 -15.43 -15.62
C SER A 195 20.51 -16.43 -14.59
N PRO A 196 20.87 -17.73 -14.68
CA PRO A 196 20.57 -18.72 -13.64
C PRO A 196 21.13 -18.34 -12.26
N ARG A 197 22.18 -17.51 -12.19
CA ARG A 197 22.73 -17.02 -10.91
C ARG A 197 21.85 -15.94 -10.30
N ASP A 198 21.28 -15.07 -11.13
CA ASP A 198 20.33 -14.05 -10.70
C ASP A 198 19.07 -14.73 -10.15
N GLU A 199 18.57 -15.76 -10.83
CA GLU A 199 17.43 -16.57 -10.39
C GLU A 199 17.71 -17.25 -9.05
N ALA A 200 18.88 -17.86 -8.89
CA ALA A 200 19.29 -18.48 -7.62
C ALA A 200 19.37 -17.45 -6.49
N ALA A 201 19.96 -16.28 -6.73
CA ALA A 201 20.02 -15.19 -5.77
C ALA A 201 18.61 -14.66 -5.40
N TYR A 202 17.72 -14.56 -6.38
CA TYR A 202 16.35 -14.12 -6.15
C TYR A 202 15.54 -15.15 -5.36
N HIS A 203 15.71 -16.44 -5.64
CA HIS A 203 15.13 -17.50 -4.82
C HIS A 203 15.66 -17.46 -3.38
N GLN A 204 16.94 -17.19 -3.18
CA GLN A 204 17.51 -17.04 -1.84
C GLN A 204 16.89 -15.86 -1.07
N ILE A 205 16.64 -14.72 -1.73
CA ILE A 205 15.90 -13.59 -1.16
C ILE A 205 14.50 -14.03 -0.71
N GLN A 206 13.80 -14.82 -1.52
CA GLN A 206 12.46 -15.33 -1.21
C GLN A 206 12.46 -16.33 -0.05
N GLU A 207 13.43 -17.25 -0.02
CA GLU A 207 13.61 -18.22 1.06
C GLU A 207 13.94 -17.55 2.40
N ALA A 208 14.61 -16.40 2.37
CA ALA A 208 14.81 -15.54 3.54
C ALA A 208 13.53 -14.82 4.02
N GLY A 209 12.39 -15.07 3.36
CA GLY A 209 11.07 -14.56 3.75
C GLY A 209 10.70 -13.22 3.12
N HIS A 210 11.49 -12.71 2.17
CA HIS A 210 11.14 -11.50 1.44
C HIS A 210 10.14 -11.80 0.30
N PRO A 211 9.12 -10.96 0.09
CA PRO A 211 8.05 -11.26 -0.85
C PRO A 211 8.54 -11.25 -2.30
N ALA A 212 7.90 -12.08 -3.13
CA ALA A 212 8.04 -12.01 -4.58
C ALA A 212 7.55 -10.65 -5.12
N LEU A 213 8.26 -10.08 -6.09
CA LEU A 213 7.94 -8.77 -6.69
C LEU A 213 6.89 -8.88 -7.80
N GLU A 214 6.79 -10.04 -8.47
CA GLU A 214 5.93 -10.24 -9.64
C GLU A 214 4.47 -9.88 -9.38
N PRO A 215 3.84 -10.28 -8.25
CA PRO A 215 2.45 -9.92 -7.98
C PRO A 215 2.27 -8.40 -7.82
N ALA A 216 3.19 -7.73 -7.12
CA ALA A 216 3.12 -6.29 -6.89
C ALA A 216 3.38 -5.49 -8.17
N MET A 217 4.30 -5.95 -9.03
CA MET A 217 4.55 -5.36 -10.33
C MET A 217 3.36 -5.54 -11.29
N ALA A 218 2.72 -6.71 -11.27
CA ALA A 218 1.54 -6.97 -12.08
C ALA A 218 0.33 -6.11 -11.69
N ASP A 219 0.26 -5.68 -10.43
CA ASP A 219 -0.77 -4.79 -9.90
C ASP A 219 -0.51 -3.30 -10.19
N LEU A 220 0.61 -2.95 -10.84
CA LEU A 220 0.84 -1.57 -11.26
C LEU A 220 -0.11 -1.16 -12.38
N ASP A 221 -0.63 0.07 -12.27
CA ASP A 221 -1.31 0.73 -13.39
C ASP A 221 -0.33 0.89 -14.55
N GLN A 222 -0.68 0.39 -15.73
CA GLN A 222 0.21 0.42 -16.91
C GLN A 222 0.24 1.79 -17.60
N THR A 223 -0.71 2.68 -17.28
CA THR A 223 -0.84 4.01 -17.87
C THR A 223 -1.14 5.07 -16.79
N PRO A 224 -0.25 5.25 -15.79
CA PRO A 224 -0.51 6.09 -14.63
C PRO A 224 -0.81 7.54 -14.99
N ALA A 225 -0.14 8.09 -16.03
CA ALA A 225 -0.43 9.43 -16.54
C ALA A 225 -1.88 9.58 -16.98
N ARG A 226 -2.38 8.65 -17.80
CA ARG A 226 -3.76 8.66 -18.30
C ARG A 226 -4.78 8.48 -17.19
N THR A 227 -4.53 7.55 -16.27
CA THR A 227 -5.41 7.34 -15.12
C THR A 227 -5.46 8.57 -14.23
N ALA A 228 -4.32 9.21 -13.96
CA ALA A 228 -4.25 10.43 -13.18
C ALA A 228 -5.00 11.59 -13.86
N GLU A 229 -4.86 11.75 -15.18
CA GLU A 229 -5.61 12.73 -15.97
C GLU A 229 -7.13 12.51 -15.84
N HIS A 230 -7.61 11.27 -15.99
CA HIS A 230 -9.03 10.96 -15.82
C HIS A 230 -9.51 11.27 -14.38
N LEU A 231 -8.75 10.84 -13.36
CA LEU A 231 -9.11 11.10 -11.96
C LEU A 231 -9.16 12.60 -11.65
N ARG A 232 -8.22 13.39 -12.19
CA ARG A 232 -8.22 14.85 -12.07
C ARG A 232 -9.43 15.46 -12.75
N ALA A 233 -9.72 15.07 -14.00
CA ALA A 233 -10.85 15.58 -14.75
C ALA A 233 -12.18 15.29 -14.03
N ASP A 234 -12.37 14.07 -13.53
CA ASP A 234 -13.58 13.68 -12.78
C ASP A 234 -13.72 14.48 -11.48
N LEU A 235 -12.63 14.63 -10.72
CA LEU A 235 -12.61 15.42 -9.48
C LEU A 235 -12.93 16.90 -9.74
N ASP A 236 -12.34 17.48 -10.79
CA ASP A 236 -12.53 18.89 -11.15
C ASP A 236 -13.95 19.15 -11.64
N GLN A 237 -14.49 18.29 -12.52
CA GLN A 237 -15.87 18.37 -12.98
C GLN A 237 -16.87 18.25 -11.81
N ALA A 238 -16.64 17.29 -10.90
CA ALA A 238 -17.47 17.14 -9.72
C ALA A 238 -17.38 18.37 -8.82
N HIS A 239 -16.17 18.91 -8.62
CA HIS A 239 -15.94 20.10 -7.82
C HIS A 239 -16.67 21.33 -8.38
N GLU A 240 -16.54 21.61 -9.67
CA GLU A 240 -17.23 22.72 -10.34
C GLU A 240 -18.75 22.63 -10.19
N ARG A 241 -19.31 21.44 -10.44
CA ARG A 241 -20.75 21.21 -10.28
C ARG A 241 -21.19 21.47 -8.84
N ARG A 242 -20.44 20.97 -7.87
CA ARG A 242 -20.72 21.11 -6.43
C ARG A 242 -20.59 22.56 -5.95
N MET A 243 -19.61 23.30 -6.44
CA MET A 243 -19.47 24.73 -6.20
C MET A 243 -20.67 25.51 -6.76
N GLY A 244 -21.15 25.14 -7.95
CA GLY A 244 -22.37 25.70 -8.55
C GLY A 244 -23.61 25.48 -7.68
N LEU A 245 -23.80 24.27 -7.16
CA LEU A 245 -24.89 23.93 -6.24
C LEU A 245 -24.77 24.70 -4.92
N ALA A 246 -23.59 24.71 -4.32
CA ALA A 246 -23.33 25.44 -3.07
C ALA A 246 -23.65 26.94 -3.21
N ALA A 247 -23.28 27.56 -4.33
CA ALA A 247 -23.59 28.96 -4.63
C ALA A 247 -25.09 29.21 -4.89
N GLN A 248 -25.81 28.25 -5.47
CA GLN A 248 -27.27 28.34 -5.61
C GLN A 248 -27.96 28.24 -4.25
N THR A 249 -27.55 27.29 -3.40
CA THR A 249 -28.08 27.14 -2.04
C THR A 249 -27.85 28.39 -1.20
N LEU A 250 -26.65 28.97 -1.25
CA LEU A 250 -26.33 30.19 -0.50
C LEU A 250 -27.21 31.37 -0.94
N ARG A 251 -27.48 31.53 -2.24
CA ARG A 251 -28.36 32.57 -2.77
C ARG A 251 -29.80 32.45 -2.27
N VAL A 252 -30.31 31.22 -2.10
CA VAL A 252 -31.66 30.98 -1.56
C VAL A 252 -31.71 31.16 -0.04
N ALA A 253 -30.62 30.85 0.65
CA ALA A 253 -30.53 30.96 2.12
C ALA A 253 -30.29 32.39 2.61
N GLN A 254 -29.81 33.30 1.76
CA GLN A 254 -29.65 34.71 2.11
C GLN A 254 -31.03 35.39 2.15
N PRO A 255 -31.38 36.09 3.26
CA PRO A 255 -32.62 36.86 3.31
C PRO A 255 -32.59 37.94 2.23
N ALA A 256 -33.72 38.14 1.54
CA ALA A 256 -33.90 39.25 0.63
C ALA A 256 -33.61 40.56 1.39
N GLN A 257 -32.57 41.28 0.97
CA GLN A 257 -32.26 42.62 1.47
C GLN A 257 -33.21 43.64 0.86
#